data_AF-A0AAW5JWD7-F1
#
_entry.id   AF-A0AAW5JWD7-F1
#
_cell.length_a   1.000
_cell.length_b   1.000
_cell.length_c   1.000
_cell.angle_alpha   90.00
_cell.angle_beta   90.00
_cell.angle_gamma   90.00
#
_symmetry.space_group_name_H-M   'P 1'
#
loop_
_entity.id
_entity.type
_entity.pdbx_description
1 polymer ?
#
loop_
_entity_poly.entity_id
_entity_poly.type
_entity_poly.pdbx_seq_one_letter_code
_entity_poly.pdbx_strand_id
1 'polypeptide(L)'
;MPGKKYRIVFQPDNTIAYIKAGESLADAAAEAGAEIGRHCGGAGICGKCRVKTARGLDPLSPPTQREKDVLGEDGLKNGVRLACCAQIAADGTVFVIDRAGSEGNKILDGFSRPIEDWRPGSRGCGVSVDIGTTTVVLYLFDLEAHIEMDKIAFVNPQVRFGDDVISRIAFSSESKERLCAAQQTLVKEMNGNIGLLARRSGIQIDDITEITIAGNTVMEHLFCGISPKSIGHSPYRPEFLVRPPFPASDVGIKINKAGMIKMLPNVAGYVGADIVAGAAALNMDTEDTMRLLVDIGTNNEIVIGNSKGMYCCAAAAGPALEGARIKYGMRACGGAVESVRVMDGDIVCRTIGGEAPKGLCGSGLIDAVALALREGVIGRGGRFNSPDKAAAPLIGKRMCRAEGGMAQLLLTDGRNPVYLTQKDIREVQLAVGAIKVGIGAMLEREGITSSRLEEVCLAGAFGNNINIESAVAVGLLPDVDRNRIRSVKNTSGLGASMALASADFYARTLDTARKMQYVELSALTDFQERFVAAMGF
;
A
#
# COMPACT_ATOMS: atom_id res chain seq x y z
N MET A 1 39.63 9.87 0.63
CA MET A 1 39.41 10.99 1.57
C MET A 1 37.98 10.89 2.08
N PRO A 2 37.72 10.99 3.40
CA PRO A 2 36.33 11.08 3.86
C PRO A 2 35.75 12.39 3.30
N GLY A 3 34.66 12.31 2.54
CA GLY A 3 34.01 13.48 1.93
C GLY A 3 33.63 14.52 2.97
N LYS A 4 33.77 15.81 2.63
CA LYS A 4 33.44 16.96 3.48
C LYS A 4 32.02 16.80 4.03
N LYS A 5 31.88 16.83 5.35
CA LYS A 5 30.60 16.80 6.05
C LYS A 5 30.17 18.21 6.42
N TYR A 6 28.88 18.47 6.34
CA TYR A 6 28.23 19.71 6.74
C TYR A 6 27.31 19.46 7.93
N ARG A 7 27.25 20.44 8.82
CA ARG A 7 26.39 20.49 10.00
C ARG A 7 25.07 21.13 9.62
N ILE A 8 23.99 20.34 9.67
CA ILE A 8 22.62 20.79 9.46
C ILE A 8 21.86 20.75 10.77
N VAL A 9 21.17 21.84 11.09
CA VAL A 9 20.26 21.94 12.24
C VAL A 9 18.82 21.94 11.73
N PHE A 10 18.02 20.98 12.19
CA PHE A 10 16.60 20.89 11.90
C PHE A 10 15.80 21.54 13.03
N GLN A 11 15.04 22.56 12.69
CA GLN A 11 14.11 23.26 13.57
C GLN A 11 12.68 22.76 13.32
N PRO A 12 11.80 22.72 14.34
CA PRO A 12 12.00 23.26 15.70
C PRO A 12 12.65 22.30 16.71
N ASP A 13 12.91 21.05 16.33
CA ASP A 13 13.32 20.00 17.28
C ASP A 13 14.80 20.11 17.76
N ASN A 14 15.54 21.10 17.24
CA ASN A 14 16.98 21.29 17.49
C ASN A 14 17.85 20.06 17.15
N THR A 15 17.36 19.19 16.25
CA THR A 15 18.08 17.99 15.81
C THR A 15 19.27 18.37 14.94
N ILE A 16 20.45 17.82 15.24
CA ILE A 16 21.71 18.13 14.52
C ILE A 16 22.18 16.90 13.73
N ALA A 17 22.53 17.12 12.47
CA ALA A 17 23.08 16.09 11.58
C ALA A 17 24.44 16.52 11.00
N TYR A 18 25.38 15.57 10.88
CA TYR A 18 26.67 15.77 10.21
C TYR A 18 26.77 14.90 8.96
N ILE A 19 26.45 15.49 7.82
CA ILE A 19 26.10 14.75 6.59
C ILE A 19 27.04 15.15 5.45
N LYS A 20 27.38 14.20 4.58
CA LYS A 20 28.28 14.48 3.46
C LYS A 20 27.64 15.45 2.46
N ALA A 21 28.49 16.28 1.85
CA ALA A 21 28.09 17.11 0.72
C ALA A 21 27.38 16.29 -0.38
N GLY A 22 26.26 16.80 -0.89
CA GLY A 22 25.47 16.19 -1.96
C GLY A 22 24.41 15.18 -1.52
N GLU A 23 24.35 14.80 -0.24
CA GLU A 23 23.28 13.92 0.26
C GLU A 23 21.93 14.66 0.36
N SER A 24 20.83 13.91 0.26
CA SER A 24 19.47 14.46 0.36
C SER A 24 19.21 15.01 1.76
N LEU A 25 18.59 16.20 1.84
CA LEU A 25 18.19 16.79 3.11
C LEU A 25 17.18 15.90 3.86
N ALA A 26 16.28 15.23 3.16
CA ALA A 26 15.33 14.34 3.79
C ALA A 26 15.99 13.07 4.33
N ASP A 27 17.07 12.57 3.70
CA ASP A 27 17.82 11.42 4.22
C ASP A 27 18.57 11.82 5.49
N ALA A 28 19.19 13.00 5.46
CA ALA A 28 19.84 13.62 6.63
C ALA A 28 18.87 13.78 7.81
N ALA A 29 17.65 14.23 7.52
CA ALA A 29 16.61 14.38 8.53
C ALA A 29 16.23 13.02 9.14
N ALA A 30 16.01 12.00 8.31
CA ALA A 30 15.66 10.66 8.78
C ALA A 30 16.76 10.04 9.66
N GLU A 31 18.03 10.14 9.25
CA GLU A 31 19.17 9.64 10.02
C GLU A 31 19.27 10.34 11.38
N ALA A 32 19.14 11.67 11.38
CA ALA A 32 19.23 12.48 12.59
C ALA A 32 17.96 12.39 13.47
N GLY A 33 16.86 11.85 12.94
CA GLY A 33 15.59 11.77 13.66
C GLY A 33 14.78 13.08 13.66
N ALA A 34 15.01 13.96 12.69
CA ALA A 34 14.16 15.12 12.46
C ALA A 34 12.86 14.70 11.75
N GLU A 35 11.72 15.13 12.27
CA GLU A 35 10.39 14.70 11.80
C GLU A 35 9.98 15.38 10.50
N ILE A 36 10.57 15.02 9.35
CA ILE A 36 10.14 15.53 8.04
C ILE A 36 9.19 14.53 7.37
N GLY A 37 8.05 15.01 6.86
CA GLY A 37 7.12 14.19 6.09
C GLY A 37 7.77 13.54 4.86
N ARG A 38 7.62 12.23 4.70
CA ARG A 38 8.12 11.44 3.54
C ARG A 38 7.01 10.67 2.83
N HIS A 39 5.86 11.31 2.65
CA HIS A 39 4.65 10.69 2.10
C HIS A 39 4.75 10.15 0.66
N CYS A 40 5.85 10.37 -0.06
CA CYS A 40 6.09 9.78 -1.39
C CYS A 40 7.41 9.00 -1.46
N GLY A 41 8.00 8.62 -0.33
CA GLY A 41 9.30 7.93 -0.31
C GLY A 41 10.44 8.72 -0.96
N GLY A 42 10.31 10.05 -1.01
CA GLY A 42 11.29 10.93 -1.64
C GLY A 42 11.26 10.97 -3.18
N ALA A 43 10.17 10.57 -3.83
CA ALA A 43 10.03 10.70 -5.28
C ALA A 43 9.95 12.16 -5.78
N GLY A 44 9.60 13.11 -4.89
CA GLY A 44 9.50 14.53 -5.23
C GLY A 44 8.21 14.91 -5.94
N ILE A 45 7.13 14.16 -5.71
CA ILE A 45 5.84 14.34 -6.41
C ILE A 45 4.69 14.81 -5.50
N CYS A 46 4.79 14.63 -4.18
CA CYS A 46 3.67 14.89 -3.26
C CYS A 46 3.67 16.28 -2.62
N GLY A 47 4.81 16.98 -2.62
CA GLY A 47 4.94 18.29 -1.98
C GLY A 47 4.80 18.30 -0.45
N LYS A 48 4.85 17.14 0.23
CA LYS A 48 4.64 17.00 1.69
C LYS A 48 5.94 16.82 2.50
N CYS A 49 7.05 17.33 1.99
CA CYS A 49 8.34 17.33 2.67
C CYS A 49 8.91 18.74 2.73
N ARG A 50 8.03 19.75 2.84
CA ARG A 50 8.43 21.15 2.74
C ARG A 50 9.29 21.52 3.93
N VAL A 51 10.39 22.16 3.61
CA VAL A 51 11.26 22.83 4.55
C VAL A 51 11.42 24.27 4.11
N LYS A 52 11.80 25.13 5.06
CA LYS A 52 12.12 26.52 4.79
C LYS A 52 13.54 26.80 5.24
N THR A 53 14.31 27.48 4.41
CA THR A 53 15.68 27.88 4.76
C THR A 53 15.66 29.21 5.51
N ALA A 54 16.65 29.43 6.38
CA ALA A 54 16.84 30.71 7.04
C ALA A 54 17.26 31.78 5.99
N ARG A 55 16.73 33.00 6.10
CA ARG A 55 17.09 34.09 5.16
C ARG A 55 18.60 34.32 5.16
N GLY A 56 19.22 34.24 3.98
CA GLY A 56 20.65 34.53 3.78
C GLY A 56 21.62 33.37 4.06
N LEU A 57 21.13 32.22 4.51
CA LEU A 57 21.92 31.02 4.80
C LEU A 57 21.16 29.80 4.24
N ASP A 58 21.22 29.63 2.91
CA ASP A 58 20.65 28.44 2.26
C ASP A 58 21.72 27.32 2.25
N PRO A 59 21.57 26.27 3.09
CA PRO A 59 22.52 25.16 3.09
C PRO A 59 22.33 24.22 1.90
N LEU A 60 21.39 24.49 1.01
CA LEU A 60 20.90 23.55 0.00
C LEU A 60 21.39 23.88 -1.40
N SER A 61 21.43 22.86 -2.25
CA SER A 61 21.64 22.98 -3.68
C SER A 61 20.59 23.89 -4.34
N PRO A 62 20.86 24.45 -5.53
CA PRO A 62 19.84 25.16 -6.32
C PRO A 62 18.55 24.33 -6.52
N PRO A 63 17.37 24.97 -6.64
CA PRO A 63 16.12 24.27 -6.87
C PRO A 63 16.13 23.40 -8.13
N THR A 64 15.74 22.14 -7.97
CA THR A 64 15.58 21.18 -9.06
C THR A 64 14.32 21.47 -9.89
N GLN A 65 14.22 20.91 -11.10
CA GLN A 65 13.00 21.07 -11.93
C GLN A 65 11.76 20.52 -11.22
N ARG A 66 11.87 19.37 -10.54
CA ARG A 66 10.75 18.80 -9.75
C ARG A 66 10.26 19.73 -8.65
N GLU A 67 11.17 20.46 -8.00
CA GLU A 67 10.77 21.46 -7.00
C GLU A 67 9.98 22.61 -7.64
N LYS A 68 10.40 23.07 -8.83
CA LYS A 68 9.66 24.09 -9.58
C LYS A 68 8.27 23.60 -9.98
N ASP A 69 8.17 22.36 -10.45
CA ASP A 69 6.91 21.77 -10.91
C ASP A 69 5.91 21.60 -9.76
N VAL A 70 6.39 21.22 -8.56
CA VAL A 70 5.52 20.92 -7.40
C VAL A 70 5.23 22.15 -6.54
N LEU A 71 6.21 23.02 -6.30
CA LEU A 71 6.06 24.19 -5.43
C LEU A 71 5.62 25.45 -6.19
N GLY A 72 5.80 25.47 -7.52
CA GLY A 72 5.65 26.67 -8.32
C GLY A 72 6.71 27.74 -8.01
N GLU A 73 6.67 28.85 -8.76
CA GLU A 73 7.60 29.96 -8.53
C GLU A 73 7.39 30.64 -7.17
N ASP A 74 6.13 30.74 -6.71
CA ASP A 74 5.80 31.44 -5.48
C ASP A 74 6.29 30.69 -4.23
N GLY A 75 6.21 29.35 -4.24
CA GLY A 75 6.77 28.54 -3.16
C GLY A 75 8.27 28.72 -3.01
N LEU A 76 8.99 28.68 -4.14
CA LEU A 76 10.45 28.87 -4.18
C LEU A 76 10.87 30.29 -3.78
N LYS A 77 10.18 31.33 -4.26
CA LYS A 77 10.43 32.74 -3.88
C LYS A 77 10.26 32.96 -2.37
N ASN A 78 9.38 32.19 -1.73
CA ASN A 78 9.16 32.23 -0.29
C ASN A 78 10.17 31.40 0.53
N GLY A 79 11.22 30.86 -0.11
CA GLY A 79 12.27 30.08 0.53
C GLY A 79 11.83 28.67 0.93
N VAL A 80 10.71 28.18 0.38
CA VAL A 80 10.24 26.81 0.60
C VAL A 80 10.95 25.88 -0.37
N ARG A 81 11.43 24.75 0.14
CA ARG A 81 12.16 23.72 -0.61
C ARG A 81 11.57 22.35 -0.31
N LEU A 82 11.74 21.39 -1.23
CA LEU A 82 11.37 19.99 -0.96
C LEU A 82 12.58 19.24 -0.40
N ALA A 83 12.52 18.82 0.86
CA ALA A 83 13.64 18.14 1.50
C ALA A 83 14.08 16.88 0.74
N CYS A 84 13.17 16.18 0.06
CA CYS A 84 13.53 14.99 -0.71
C CYS A 84 14.27 15.27 -2.03
N CYS A 85 14.15 16.49 -2.56
CA CYS A 85 14.80 16.90 -3.80
C CYS A 85 16.06 17.73 -3.55
N ALA A 86 16.09 18.47 -2.43
CA ALA A 86 17.22 19.31 -2.07
C ALA A 86 18.40 18.49 -1.56
N GLN A 87 19.61 18.85 -2.01
CA GLN A 87 20.87 18.27 -1.56
C GLN A 87 21.61 19.24 -0.65
N ILE A 88 22.41 18.71 0.28
CA ILE A 88 23.20 19.52 1.22
C ILE A 88 24.47 20.05 0.53
N ALA A 89 24.63 21.37 0.54
CA ALA A 89 25.74 22.08 -0.10
C ALA A 89 26.63 22.86 0.89
N ALA A 90 26.10 23.26 2.05
CA ALA A 90 26.82 24.00 3.09
C ALA A 90 26.24 23.74 4.50
N ASP A 91 26.90 24.28 5.53
CA ASP A 91 26.36 24.30 6.89
C ASP A 91 25.14 25.22 6.96
N GLY A 92 24.15 24.87 7.78
CA GLY A 92 23.02 25.77 8.01
C GLY A 92 21.86 25.17 8.77
N THR A 93 20.79 25.96 8.83
CA THR A 93 19.57 25.63 9.57
C THR A 93 18.40 25.55 8.61
N VAL A 94 17.59 24.50 8.74
CA VAL A 94 16.34 24.34 8.01
C VAL A 94 15.19 24.21 8.99
N PHE A 95 14.07 24.86 8.66
CA PHE A 95 12.83 24.80 9.41
C PHE A 95 11.90 23.80 8.74
N VAL A 96 11.51 22.75 9.46
CA VAL A 96 10.58 21.75 8.96
C VAL A 96 9.17 22.34 8.95
N ILE A 97 8.56 22.45 7.77
CA ILE A 97 7.19 22.93 7.62
C ILE A 97 6.23 21.75 7.75
N ASP A 98 6.44 20.73 6.92
CA ASP A 98 5.63 19.51 6.95
C ASP A 98 6.26 18.52 7.92
N ARG A 99 5.88 18.63 9.19
CA ARG A 99 6.29 17.64 10.18
C ARG A 99 5.64 16.30 9.87
N ALA A 100 6.39 15.22 10.07
CA ALA A 100 5.83 13.88 10.07
C ALA A 100 4.90 13.74 11.29
N GLY A 101 3.68 14.26 11.19
CA GLY A 101 2.67 14.05 12.20
C GLY A 101 2.41 12.55 12.33
N SER A 102 2.21 12.10 13.57
CA SER A 102 1.72 10.77 13.94
C SER A 102 0.41 10.36 13.25
N GLU A 103 -0.21 11.25 12.47
CA GLU A 103 -1.43 11.01 11.70
C GLU A 103 -1.19 10.59 10.23
N GLY A 104 0.07 10.55 9.80
CA GLY A 104 0.46 10.37 8.40
C GLY A 104 0.49 8.94 7.88
N ASN A 105 -0.48 8.09 8.22
CA ASN A 105 -0.93 6.87 7.49
C ASN A 105 -1.83 6.00 8.39
N LYS A 106 -3.02 6.49 8.80
CA LYS A 106 -4.05 5.68 9.52
C LYS A 106 -4.64 4.53 8.69
N ILE A 107 -4.06 4.21 7.52
CA ILE A 107 -4.63 3.32 6.51
C ILE A 107 -4.51 1.83 6.91
N LEU A 108 -3.53 1.48 7.74
CA LEU A 108 -3.26 0.11 8.21
C LEU A 108 -3.21 0.06 9.75
N ASP A 109 -4.17 0.71 10.42
CA ASP A 109 -4.14 0.86 11.88
C ASP A 109 -4.70 -0.36 12.64
N GLY A 110 -3.79 -1.06 13.31
CA GLY A 110 -4.06 -2.15 14.23
C GLY A 110 -4.33 -3.50 13.56
N PHE A 111 -4.27 -4.54 14.36
CA PHE A 111 -4.59 -5.90 13.92
C PHE A 111 -6.09 -6.19 14.06
N SER A 112 -6.57 -7.17 13.29
CA SER A 112 -7.95 -7.66 13.39
C SER A 112 -8.19 -8.51 14.64
N ARG A 113 -7.12 -9.02 15.26
CA ARG A 113 -7.13 -9.76 16.54
C ARG A 113 -5.81 -9.55 17.29
N PRO A 114 -5.78 -9.70 18.63
CA PRO A 114 -4.54 -9.67 19.39
C PRO A 114 -3.64 -10.88 19.06
N ILE A 115 -2.35 -10.74 19.39
CA ILE A 115 -1.40 -11.85 19.36
C ILE A 115 -1.50 -12.56 20.71
N GLU A 116 -1.98 -13.80 20.71
CA GLU A 116 -2.25 -14.58 21.92
C GLU A 116 -1.11 -15.55 22.27
N ASP A 117 -0.49 -16.18 21.27
CA ASP A 117 0.60 -17.14 21.46
C ASP A 117 1.96 -16.46 21.36
N TRP A 118 2.68 -16.44 22.49
CA TRP A 118 4.01 -15.88 22.61
C TRP A 118 4.99 -16.98 22.99
N ARG A 119 5.74 -17.44 21.99
CA ARG A 119 6.81 -18.44 22.08
C ARG A 119 7.97 -18.00 21.19
N PRO A 120 8.59 -16.85 21.50
CA PRO A 120 9.56 -16.25 20.60
C PRO A 120 10.77 -17.16 20.45
N GLY A 121 11.32 -17.22 19.23
CA GLY A 121 12.54 -17.98 18.94
C GLY A 121 13.82 -17.29 19.43
N SER A 122 13.71 -16.02 19.86
CA SER A 122 14.82 -15.17 20.31
C SER A 122 14.41 -14.38 21.56
N ARG A 123 15.38 -13.67 22.17
CA ARG A 123 15.17 -12.78 23.32
C ARG A 123 15.36 -11.31 22.93
N GLY A 124 14.92 -10.39 23.78
CA GLY A 124 15.04 -8.96 23.55
C GLY A 124 13.90 -8.41 22.69
N CYS A 125 14.21 -7.42 21.86
CA CYS A 125 13.23 -6.80 20.97
C CYS A 125 13.28 -7.44 19.57
N GLY A 126 12.16 -7.36 18.86
CA GLY A 126 12.06 -7.78 17.46
C GLY A 126 11.24 -6.80 16.64
N VAL A 127 11.45 -6.79 15.32
CA VAL A 127 10.65 -5.97 14.40
C VAL A 127 9.97 -6.85 13.37
N SER A 128 8.64 -6.79 13.27
CA SER A 128 7.93 -7.40 12.15
C SER A 128 7.76 -6.37 11.03
N VAL A 129 7.84 -6.83 9.78
CA VAL A 129 7.84 -5.97 8.59
C VAL A 129 6.86 -6.51 7.57
N ASP A 130 5.96 -5.66 7.13
CA ASP A 130 5.11 -5.85 5.96
C ASP A 130 5.65 -4.98 4.82
N ILE A 131 6.25 -5.60 3.79
CA ILE A 131 6.82 -4.92 2.63
C ILE A 131 5.80 -4.93 1.49
N GLY A 132 4.88 -3.97 1.50
CA GLY A 132 3.98 -3.71 0.39
C GLY A 132 4.65 -2.96 -0.76
N THR A 133 4.05 -3.07 -1.96
CA THR A 133 4.50 -2.34 -3.14
C THR A 133 4.45 -0.82 -2.92
N THR A 134 3.39 -0.31 -2.31
CA THR A 134 3.21 1.14 -2.06
C THR A 134 3.59 1.56 -0.64
N THR A 135 3.36 0.70 0.35
CA THR A 135 3.54 1.02 1.78
C THR A 135 4.38 -0.07 2.44
N VAL A 136 5.30 0.32 3.29
CA VAL A 136 6.04 -0.58 4.20
C VAL A 136 5.62 -0.25 5.63
N VAL A 137 5.30 -1.26 6.42
CA VAL A 137 4.92 -1.11 7.83
C VAL A 137 5.84 -1.92 8.73
N LEU A 138 6.34 -1.29 9.78
CA LEU A 138 7.18 -1.90 10.80
C LEU A 138 6.46 -1.85 12.15
N TYR A 139 6.49 -2.96 12.88
CA TYR A 139 5.98 -3.06 14.24
C TYR A 139 7.12 -3.53 15.15
N LEU A 140 7.41 -2.76 16.20
CA LEU A 140 8.43 -3.07 17.20
C LEU A 140 7.76 -3.79 18.38
N PHE A 141 8.34 -4.91 18.80
CA PHE A 141 7.86 -5.70 19.91
C PHE A 141 8.94 -5.90 20.97
N ASP A 142 8.52 -5.92 22.23
CA ASP A 142 9.26 -6.52 23.32
C ASP A 142 8.83 -7.99 23.43
N LEU A 143 9.75 -8.91 23.12
CA LEU A 143 9.46 -10.34 23.09
C LEU A 143 9.44 -10.97 24.48
N GLU A 144 9.92 -10.29 25.52
CA GLU A 144 9.87 -10.79 26.90
C GLU A 144 8.62 -10.25 27.62
N ALA A 145 8.28 -8.99 27.38
CA ALA A 145 7.07 -8.38 27.93
C ALA A 145 5.80 -8.73 27.14
N HIS A 146 5.93 -9.35 25.96
CA HIS A 146 4.82 -9.74 25.08
C HIS A 146 3.94 -8.56 24.65
N ILE A 147 4.56 -7.43 24.29
CA ILE A 147 3.87 -6.20 23.92
C ILE A 147 4.36 -5.62 22.58
N GLU A 148 3.43 -5.06 21.81
CA GLU A 148 3.74 -4.12 20.73
C GLU A 148 4.14 -2.78 21.36
N MET A 149 5.39 -2.34 21.16
CA MET A 149 5.92 -1.12 21.75
C MET A 149 5.61 0.13 20.93
N ASP A 150 5.85 0.06 19.61
CA ASP A 150 5.65 1.16 18.68
C ASP A 150 5.47 0.61 17.25
N LYS A 151 4.98 1.45 16.34
CA LYS A 151 4.81 1.10 14.94
C LYS A 151 5.04 2.32 14.04
N ILE A 152 5.44 2.06 12.81
CA ILE A 152 5.63 3.10 11.81
C ILE A 152 5.30 2.57 10.40
N ALA A 153 4.60 3.40 9.63
CA ALA A 153 4.28 3.11 8.23
C ALA A 153 4.82 4.22 7.34
N PHE A 154 5.48 3.84 6.24
CA PHE A 154 6.03 4.78 5.27
C PHE A 154 5.79 4.31 3.84
N VAL A 155 5.82 5.25 2.89
CA VAL A 155 5.70 4.90 1.47
C VAL A 155 6.96 4.18 1.02
N ASN A 156 6.79 3.04 0.35
CA ASN A 156 7.89 2.28 -0.20
C ASN A 156 8.71 3.16 -1.15
N PRO A 157 9.97 3.45 -0.84
CA PRO A 157 10.78 4.41 -1.61
C PRO A 157 11.11 3.90 -3.02
N GLN A 158 10.90 2.61 -3.29
CA GLN A 158 11.04 2.02 -4.62
C GLN A 158 9.99 2.53 -5.62
N VAL A 159 8.95 3.25 -5.18
CA VAL A 159 7.99 3.94 -6.07
C VAL A 159 8.69 4.83 -7.09
N ARG A 160 9.89 5.34 -6.77
CA ARG A 160 10.70 6.15 -7.69
C ARG A 160 11.28 5.38 -8.89
N PHE A 161 11.25 4.05 -8.84
CA PHE A 161 11.74 3.14 -9.87
C PHE A 161 10.60 2.43 -10.62
N GLY A 162 9.36 2.58 -10.14
CA GLY A 162 8.18 1.94 -10.70
C GLY A 162 7.01 1.99 -9.72
N ASP A 163 5.82 2.30 -10.24
CA ASP A 163 4.59 2.39 -9.46
C ASP A 163 4.06 1.01 -9.04
N ASP A 164 4.39 -0.04 -9.79
CA ASP A 164 3.91 -1.42 -9.59
C ASP A 164 5.06 -2.45 -9.62
N VAL A 165 4.74 -3.72 -9.36
CA VAL A 165 5.73 -4.81 -9.35
C VAL A 165 6.38 -5.04 -10.71
N ILE A 166 5.64 -4.88 -11.82
CA ILE A 166 6.13 -5.15 -13.18
C ILE A 166 7.15 -4.11 -13.61
N SER A 167 6.85 -2.83 -13.40
CA SER A 167 7.76 -1.72 -13.68
C SER A 167 9.04 -1.82 -12.84
N ARG A 168 8.95 -2.28 -11.58
CA ARG A 168 10.13 -2.54 -10.74
C ARG A 168 10.94 -3.76 -11.18
N ILE A 169 10.28 -4.82 -11.65
CA ILE A 169 10.97 -5.95 -12.29
C ILE A 169 11.73 -5.43 -13.52
N ALA A 170 11.10 -4.67 -14.39
CA ALA A 170 11.73 -4.11 -15.58
C ALA A 170 12.95 -3.26 -15.21
N PHE A 171 12.80 -2.29 -14.30
CA PHE A 171 13.89 -1.43 -13.84
C PHE A 171 15.07 -2.22 -13.26
N SER A 172 14.81 -3.15 -12.35
CA SER A 172 15.85 -3.94 -11.68
C SER A 172 16.51 -4.99 -12.58
N SER A 173 15.84 -5.37 -13.68
CA SER A 173 16.35 -6.34 -14.66
C SER A 173 17.29 -5.73 -15.70
N GLU A 174 17.34 -4.40 -15.80
CA GLU A 174 18.21 -3.69 -16.76
C GLU A 174 19.70 -3.83 -16.42
N SER A 175 20.07 -3.78 -15.13
CA SER A 175 21.47 -3.93 -14.72
C SER A 175 21.62 -4.27 -13.23
N LYS A 176 22.79 -4.79 -12.83
CA LYS A 176 23.11 -5.06 -11.43
C LYS A 176 23.10 -3.78 -10.58
N GLU A 177 23.51 -2.66 -11.15
CA GLU A 177 23.52 -1.35 -10.48
C GLU A 177 22.09 -0.89 -10.17
N ARG A 178 21.13 -1.13 -11.07
CA ARG A 178 19.72 -0.79 -10.84
C ARG A 178 19.06 -1.71 -9.81
N LEU A 179 19.34 -3.00 -9.86
CA LEU A 179 18.93 -3.94 -8.79
C LEU A 179 19.46 -3.48 -7.42
N CYS A 180 20.76 -3.17 -7.35
CA CYS A 180 21.41 -2.67 -6.15
C CYS A 180 20.76 -1.34 -5.68
N ALA A 181 20.48 -0.41 -6.58
CA ALA A 181 19.81 0.85 -6.25
C ALA A 181 18.40 0.63 -5.67
N ALA A 182 17.61 -0.29 -6.25
CA ALA A 182 16.28 -0.63 -5.74
C ALA A 182 16.34 -1.25 -4.34
N GLN A 183 17.29 -2.15 -4.11
CA GLN A 183 17.51 -2.80 -2.81
C GLN A 183 17.97 -1.81 -1.75
N GLN A 184 19.05 -1.06 -2.03
CA GLN A 184 19.65 -0.12 -1.08
C GLN A 184 18.69 1.00 -0.70
N THR A 185 17.85 1.45 -1.64
CA THR A 185 16.84 2.48 -1.37
C THR A 185 15.82 2.00 -0.34
N LEU A 186 15.35 0.74 -0.44
CA LEU A 186 14.43 0.16 0.54
C LEU A 186 15.13 -0.05 1.89
N VAL A 187 16.31 -0.68 1.91
CA VAL A 187 17.04 -0.97 3.16
C VAL A 187 17.47 0.30 3.89
N LYS A 188 17.87 1.36 3.17
CA LYS A 188 18.20 2.65 3.79
C LYS A 188 16.98 3.24 4.52
N GLU A 189 15.80 3.20 3.90
CA GLU A 189 14.58 3.71 4.50
C GLU A 189 14.16 2.87 5.71
N MET A 190 14.23 1.54 5.59
CA MET A 190 13.96 0.63 6.71
C MET A 190 14.88 0.91 7.90
N ASN A 191 16.19 1.03 7.68
CA ASN A 191 17.15 1.35 8.75
C ASN A 191 16.83 2.68 9.46
N GLY A 192 16.44 3.71 8.70
CA GLY A 192 16.03 4.99 9.28
C GLY A 192 14.80 4.85 10.18
N ASN A 193 13.80 4.09 9.74
CA ASN A 193 12.57 3.86 10.49
C ASN A 193 12.76 2.92 11.69
N ILE A 194 13.60 1.87 11.59
CA ILE A 194 13.98 1.01 12.73
C ILE A 194 14.69 1.85 13.80
N GLY A 195 15.65 2.70 13.39
CA GLY A 195 16.33 3.60 14.32
C GLY A 195 15.39 4.60 14.99
N LEU A 196 14.36 5.07 14.26
CA LEU A 196 13.33 5.94 14.82
C LEU A 196 12.46 5.20 15.84
N LEU A 197 12.00 3.98 15.55
CA LEU A 197 11.24 3.14 16.49
C LEU A 197 12.03 2.89 17.78
N ALA A 198 13.30 2.51 17.65
CA ALA A 198 14.18 2.26 18.80
C ALA A 198 14.29 3.50 19.71
N ARG A 199 14.55 4.68 19.11
CA ARG A 199 14.63 5.95 19.84
C ARG A 199 13.33 6.34 20.53
N ARG A 200 12.18 6.22 19.86
CA ARG A 200 10.86 6.55 20.42
C ARG A 200 10.47 5.64 21.57
N SER A 201 10.90 4.39 21.50
CA SER A 201 10.63 3.36 22.51
C SER A 201 11.67 3.30 23.63
N GLY A 202 12.72 4.13 23.56
CA GLY A 202 13.76 4.20 24.59
C GLY A 202 14.71 2.99 24.64
N ILE A 203 14.81 2.22 23.56
CA ILE A 203 15.69 1.04 23.46
C ILE A 203 16.93 1.33 22.60
N GLN A 204 17.97 0.51 22.73
CA GLN A 204 19.12 0.55 21.82
C GLN A 204 18.84 -0.28 20.57
N ILE A 205 19.46 0.10 19.44
CA ILE A 205 19.34 -0.66 18.18
C ILE A 205 19.85 -2.10 18.33
N ASP A 206 20.83 -2.30 19.22
CA ASP A 206 21.43 -3.61 19.53
C ASP A 206 20.50 -4.48 20.39
N ASP A 207 19.41 -3.94 20.95
CA ASP A 207 18.39 -4.75 21.65
C ASP A 207 17.47 -5.48 20.66
N ILE A 208 17.48 -5.08 19.38
CA ILE A 208 16.69 -5.71 18.31
C ILE A 208 17.48 -6.91 17.77
N THR A 209 17.02 -8.12 18.05
CA THR A 209 17.74 -9.37 17.72
C THR A 209 17.13 -10.15 16.56
N GLU A 210 15.88 -9.85 16.19
CA GLU A 210 15.17 -10.58 15.14
C GLU A 210 14.26 -9.66 14.32
N ILE A 211 14.21 -9.93 13.02
CA ILE A 211 13.24 -9.31 12.12
C ILE A 211 12.50 -10.39 11.35
N THR A 212 11.17 -10.31 11.33
CA THR A 212 10.34 -11.12 10.43
C THR A 212 9.82 -10.28 9.28
N ILE A 213 9.83 -10.84 8.07
CA ILE A 213 9.39 -10.14 6.86
C ILE A 213 8.28 -10.93 6.18
N ALA A 214 7.22 -10.23 5.81
CA ALA A 214 6.22 -10.68 4.85
C ALA A 214 6.07 -9.61 3.76
N GLY A 215 5.94 -10.04 2.52
CA GLY A 215 5.70 -9.18 1.37
C GLY A 215 5.48 -10.03 0.14
N ASN A 216 4.97 -9.43 -0.95
CA ASN A 216 4.86 -10.18 -2.19
C ASN A 216 6.24 -10.61 -2.69
N THR A 217 6.28 -11.68 -3.48
CA THR A 217 7.50 -12.36 -3.91
C THR A 217 8.52 -11.40 -4.54
N VAL A 218 8.07 -10.44 -5.36
CA VAL A 218 8.95 -9.44 -5.98
C VAL A 218 9.59 -8.52 -4.93
N MET A 219 8.82 -8.06 -3.94
CA MET A 219 9.34 -7.21 -2.86
C MET A 219 10.39 -7.94 -2.03
N GLU A 220 10.16 -9.22 -1.73
CA GLU A 220 11.14 -10.06 -1.02
C GLU A 220 12.45 -10.25 -1.81
N HIS A 221 12.35 -10.47 -3.12
CA HIS A 221 13.53 -10.58 -3.99
C HIS A 221 14.33 -9.28 -4.03
N LEU A 222 13.64 -8.15 -4.22
CA LEU A 222 14.28 -6.83 -4.23
C LEU A 222 14.91 -6.50 -2.88
N PHE A 223 14.26 -6.82 -1.75
CA PHE A 223 14.81 -6.65 -0.41
C PHE A 223 16.14 -7.41 -0.24
N CYS A 224 16.20 -8.63 -0.78
CA CYS A 224 17.38 -9.49 -0.74
C CYS A 224 18.46 -9.13 -1.76
N GLY A 225 18.21 -8.17 -2.66
CA GLY A 225 19.12 -7.84 -3.76
C GLY A 225 19.22 -8.97 -4.79
N ILE A 226 18.20 -9.81 -4.88
CA ILE A 226 18.08 -10.90 -5.85
C ILE A 226 17.21 -10.41 -7.00
N SER A 227 17.63 -10.68 -8.24
CA SER A 227 16.90 -10.19 -9.41
C SER A 227 15.56 -10.90 -9.54
N PRO A 228 14.43 -10.18 -9.61
CA PRO A 228 13.11 -10.77 -9.86
C PRO A 228 12.83 -10.94 -11.36
N LYS A 229 13.85 -10.88 -12.23
CA LYS A 229 13.69 -10.89 -13.69
C LYS A 229 12.88 -12.08 -14.20
N SER A 230 13.14 -13.26 -13.64
CA SER A 230 12.47 -14.52 -13.97
C SER A 230 10.98 -14.52 -13.60
N ILE A 231 10.56 -13.71 -12.62
CA ILE A 231 9.14 -13.51 -12.27
C ILE A 231 8.42 -12.71 -13.36
N GLY A 232 9.11 -11.79 -14.04
CA GLY A 232 8.50 -10.95 -15.09
C GLY A 232 8.28 -11.64 -16.44
N HIS A 233 8.76 -12.87 -16.62
CA HIS A 233 8.68 -13.60 -17.88
C HIS A 233 8.13 -15.00 -17.65
N SER A 234 7.21 -15.45 -18.50
CA SER A 234 6.72 -16.84 -18.47
C SER A 234 7.91 -17.82 -18.47
N PRO A 235 7.94 -18.82 -17.56
CA PRO A 235 6.86 -19.31 -16.70
C PRO A 235 6.75 -18.65 -15.30
N TYR A 236 7.12 -17.37 -15.16
CA TYR A 236 6.92 -16.51 -13.98
C TYR A 236 7.54 -17.07 -12.70
N ARG A 237 8.71 -17.71 -12.83
CA ARG A 237 9.34 -18.45 -11.74
C ARG A 237 10.15 -17.52 -10.84
N PRO A 238 9.93 -17.53 -9.52
CA PRO A 238 10.82 -16.85 -8.59
C PRO A 238 12.13 -17.62 -8.39
N GLU A 239 13.18 -16.90 -8.00
CA GLU A 239 14.48 -17.49 -7.65
C GLU A 239 14.42 -18.26 -6.34
N PHE A 240 13.51 -17.87 -5.44
CA PHE A 240 13.19 -18.62 -4.23
C PHE A 240 11.70 -18.52 -3.88
N LEU A 241 11.17 -19.62 -3.33
CA LEU A 241 9.90 -19.61 -2.61
C LEU A 241 10.13 -19.55 -1.10
N VAL A 242 11.18 -20.20 -0.61
CA VAL A 242 11.55 -20.26 0.80
C VAL A 242 13.02 -19.91 0.94
N ARG A 243 13.37 -19.13 1.96
CA ARG A 243 14.76 -18.91 2.37
C ARG A 243 14.96 -19.33 3.82
N PRO A 244 16.09 -19.98 4.15
CA PRO A 244 16.46 -20.18 5.54
C PRO A 244 16.73 -18.81 6.21
N PRO A 245 16.55 -18.69 7.52
CA PRO A 245 16.93 -17.49 8.26
C PRO A 245 18.39 -17.09 7.99
N PHE A 246 18.66 -15.80 7.85
CA PHE A 246 20.00 -15.29 7.51
C PHE A 246 20.35 -14.03 8.32
N PRO A 247 21.64 -13.71 8.51
CA PRO A 247 22.06 -12.52 9.24
C PRO A 247 21.53 -11.22 8.64
N ALA A 248 21.07 -10.29 9.47
CA ALA A 248 20.58 -8.98 9.03
C ALA A 248 21.65 -8.17 8.27
N SER A 249 22.93 -8.40 8.61
CA SER A 249 24.08 -7.79 7.93
C SER A 249 24.18 -8.14 6.45
N ASP A 250 23.67 -9.29 6.02
CA ASP A 250 23.82 -9.78 4.63
C ASP A 250 23.09 -8.89 3.63
N VAL A 251 22.02 -8.22 4.07
CA VAL A 251 21.23 -7.28 3.28
C VAL A 251 21.44 -5.82 3.71
N GLY A 252 22.31 -5.58 4.69
CA GLY A 252 22.64 -4.23 5.18
C GLY A 252 21.65 -3.64 6.18
N ILE A 253 20.81 -4.46 6.82
CA ILE A 253 19.97 -4.01 7.94
C ILE A 253 20.83 -3.88 9.20
N LYS A 254 20.64 -2.78 9.93
CA LYS A 254 21.45 -2.38 11.09
C LYS A 254 20.64 -2.58 12.36
N ILE A 255 20.82 -3.74 12.98
CA ILE A 255 20.33 -4.11 14.30
C ILE A 255 21.48 -4.76 15.08
N ASN A 256 21.19 -5.56 16.12
CA ASN A 256 22.20 -6.37 16.80
C ASN A 256 23.12 -7.10 15.79
N LYS A 257 24.42 -7.20 16.09
CA LYS A 257 25.41 -7.88 15.23
C LYS A 257 25.11 -9.36 14.98
N ALA A 258 24.46 -10.03 15.92
CA ALA A 258 23.97 -11.40 15.79
C ALA A 258 22.50 -11.45 15.32
N GLY A 259 21.94 -10.30 14.93
CA GLY A 259 20.55 -10.18 14.55
C GLY A 259 20.22 -10.94 13.28
N MET A 260 19.07 -11.61 13.27
CA MET A 260 18.64 -12.49 12.20
C MET A 260 17.40 -11.96 11.49
N ILE A 261 17.27 -12.29 10.21
CA ILE A 261 16.08 -12.07 9.40
C ILE A 261 15.44 -13.42 9.10
N LYS A 262 14.14 -13.50 9.36
CA LYS A 262 13.26 -14.60 8.95
C LYS A 262 12.28 -14.07 7.93
N MET A 263 12.20 -14.73 6.78
CA MET A 263 11.21 -14.39 5.76
C MET A 263 10.12 -15.47 5.78
N LEU A 264 8.88 -15.05 5.65
CA LEU A 264 7.77 -15.97 5.45
C LEU A 264 7.85 -16.52 4.02
N PRO A 265 7.25 -17.69 3.75
CA PRO A 265 7.39 -18.35 2.46
C PRO A 265 6.44 -17.76 1.41
N ASN A 266 6.88 -17.77 0.16
CA ASN A 266 6.08 -17.41 -1.01
C ASN A 266 5.40 -18.65 -1.61
N VAL A 267 4.35 -18.44 -2.41
CA VAL A 267 3.64 -19.51 -3.13
C VAL A 267 4.02 -19.54 -4.61
N ALA A 268 4.07 -18.38 -5.25
CA ALA A 268 4.35 -18.24 -6.69
C ALA A 268 4.99 -16.88 -7.00
N GLY A 269 5.25 -16.57 -8.27
CA GLY A 269 5.81 -15.28 -8.69
C GLY A 269 4.97 -14.06 -8.27
N TYR A 270 3.64 -14.18 -8.27
CA TYR A 270 2.71 -13.08 -7.96
C TYR A 270 1.85 -13.31 -6.71
N VAL A 271 2.09 -14.39 -5.95
CA VAL A 271 1.47 -14.62 -4.64
C VAL A 271 2.58 -14.94 -3.65
N GLY A 272 2.84 -14.00 -2.74
CA GLY A 272 3.98 -14.05 -1.85
C GLY A 272 3.62 -14.29 -0.39
N ALA A 273 4.61 -13.98 0.45
CA ALA A 273 4.58 -14.20 1.88
C ALA A 273 3.55 -13.33 2.61
N ASP A 274 3.18 -12.17 2.07
CA ASP A 274 2.08 -11.33 2.57
C ASP A 274 0.74 -12.09 2.62
N ILE A 275 0.45 -12.85 1.57
CA ILE A 275 -0.78 -13.65 1.48
C ILE A 275 -0.72 -14.90 2.34
N VAL A 276 0.44 -15.57 2.40
CA VAL A 276 0.63 -16.71 3.32
C VAL A 276 0.49 -16.26 4.77
N ALA A 277 1.11 -15.14 5.14
CA ALA A 277 0.99 -14.53 6.45
C ALA A 277 -0.48 -14.28 6.80
N GLY A 278 -1.23 -13.71 5.86
CA GLY A 278 -2.65 -13.44 6.07
C GLY A 278 -3.51 -14.69 6.20
N ALA A 279 -3.32 -15.69 5.35
CA ALA A 279 -4.06 -16.96 5.43
C ALA A 279 -3.80 -17.69 6.76
N ALA A 280 -2.54 -17.77 7.19
CA ALA A 280 -2.16 -18.36 8.48
C ALA A 280 -2.73 -17.56 9.66
N ALA A 281 -2.64 -16.23 9.61
CA ALA A 281 -3.19 -15.34 10.63
C ALA A 281 -4.71 -15.38 10.74
N LEU A 282 -5.41 -15.84 9.70
CA LEU A 282 -6.86 -16.05 9.70
C LEU A 282 -7.25 -17.51 9.93
N ASN A 283 -6.29 -18.37 10.28
CA ASN A 283 -6.50 -19.80 10.51
C ASN A 283 -7.16 -20.54 9.33
N MET A 284 -6.97 -20.06 8.10
CA MET A 284 -7.52 -20.71 6.91
C MET A 284 -6.94 -22.11 6.72
N ASP A 285 -5.72 -22.36 7.17
CA ASP A 285 -5.04 -23.65 7.07
C ASP A 285 -5.33 -24.63 8.22
N THR A 286 -6.05 -24.22 9.26
CA THR A 286 -6.33 -25.06 10.44
C THR A 286 -7.81 -25.22 10.77
N GLU A 287 -8.67 -24.32 10.31
CA GLU A 287 -10.13 -24.40 10.54
C GLU A 287 -10.86 -24.90 9.30
N ASP A 288 -11.96 -25.62 9.50
CA ASP A 288 -12.76 -26.19 8.40
C ASP A 288 -13.69 -25.18 7.70
N THR A 289 -13.83 -23.98 8.28
CA THR A 289 -14.63 -22.87 7.73
C THR A 289 -14.16 -22.53 6.33
N MET A 290 -15.07 -22.55 5.35
CA MET A 290 -14.76 -22.16 3.97
C MET A 290 -14.67 -20.64 3.85
N ARG A 291 -13.45 -20.13 3.68
CA ARG A 291 -13.16 -18.69 3.65
C ARG A 291 -12.70 -18.22 2.28
N LEU A 292 -13.09 -17.00 1.93
CA LEU A 292 -12.52 -16.23 0.83
C LEU A 292 -11.78 -15.01 1.39
N LEU A 293 -10.45 -14.99 1.28
CA LEU A 293 -9.63 -13.81 1.55
C LEU A 293 -9.44 -13.04 0.24
N VAL A 294 -9.79 -11.76 0.24
CA VAL A 294 -9.54 -10.84 -0.88
C VAL A 294 -8.68 -9.69 -0.35
N ASP A 295 -7.41 -9.65 -0.75
CA ASP A 295 -6.51 -8.54 -0.45
C ASP A 295 -6.59 -7.52 -1.59
N ILE A 296 -7.26 -6.40 -1.33
CA ILE A 296 -7.44 -5.36 -2.34
C ILE A 296 -6.32 -4.34 -2.19
N GLY A 297 -5.34 -4.46 -3.09
CA GLY A 297 -4.19 -3.59 -3.20
C GLY A 297 -3.69 -3.52 -4.64
N THR A 298 -2.38 -3.35 -4.81
CA THR A 298 -1.77 -3.19 -6.14
C THR A 298 -1.91 -4.44 -7.00
N ASN A 299 -1.87 -5.62 -6.39
CA ASN A 299 -1.82 -6.92 -7.07
C ASN A 299 -3.13 -7.71 -6.99
N ASN A 300 -4.04 -7.31 -6.08
CA ASN A 300 -5.38 -7.88 -5.89
C ASN A 300 -5.35 -9.41 -5.75
N GLU A 301 -4.70 -9.87 -4.70
CA GLU A 301 -4.58 -11.29 -4.38
C GLU A 301 -5.84 -11.86 -3.75
N ILE A 302 -6.16 -13.10 -4.12
CA ILE A 302 -7.36 -13.81 -3.68
C ILE A 302 -6.93 -15.19 -3.20
N VAL A 303 -7.47 -15.63 -2.07
CA VAL A 303 -7.32 -16.98 -1.53
C VAL A 303 -8.68 -17.53 -1.18
N ILE A 304 -8.98 -18.75 -1.58
CA ILE A 304 -10.15 -19.50 -1.13
C ILE A 304 -9.68 -20.81 -0.49
N GLY A 305 -10.39 -21.28 0.53
CA GLY A 305 -10.19 -22.62 1.05
C GLY A 305 -10.37 -22.73 2.56
N ASN A 306 -9.85 -23.83 3.10
CA ASN A 306 -9.91 -24.18 4.52
C ASN A 306 -8.77 -25.15 4.91
N SER A 307 -8.89 -25.80 6.07
CA SER A 307 -7.89 -26.73 6.62
C SER A 307 -7.41 -27.83 5.65
N LYS A 308 -8.26 -28.21 4.68
CA LYS A 308 -8.04 -29.28 3.71
C LYS A 308 -7.16 -28.85 2.54
N GLY A 309 -7.11 -27.55 2.23
CA GLY A 309 -6.42 -27.01 1.08
C GLY A 309 -6.94 -25.62 0.72
N MET A 310 -6.14 -24.89 -0.06
CA MET A 310 -6.48 -23.55 -0.52
C MET A 310 -6.05 -23.36 -1.98
N TYR A 311 -6.81 -22.58 -2.73
CA TYR A 311 -6.37 -22.02 -4.01
C TYR A 311 -6.09 -20.52 -3.86
N CYS A 312 -5.11 -20.03 -4.62
CA CYS A 312 -4.81 -18.61 -4.65
C CYS A 312 -4.49 -18.10 -6.05
N CYS A 313 -4.74 -16.82 -6.29
CA CYS A 313 -4.35 -16.14 -7.51
C CYS A 313 -4.08 -14.66 -7.25
N ALA A 314 -3.43 -14.00 -8.21
CA ALA A 314 -3.33 -12.54 -8.27
C ALA A 314 -4.10 -12.01 -9.48
N ALA A 315 -4.94 -11.00 -9.28
CA ALA A 315 -5.74 -10.41 -10.35
C ALA A 315 -5.14 -9.07 -10.81
N ALA A 316 -4.80 -8.98 -12.10
CA ALA A 316 -4.30 -7.74 -12.69
C ALA A 316 -5.43 -6.71 -12.89
N ALA A 317 -5.95 -6.14 -11.79
CA ALA A 317 -7.03 -5.16 -11.80
C ALA A 317 -6.59 -3.75 -12.24
N GLY A 318 -5.29 -3.48 -12.22
CA GLY A 318 -4.74 -2.15 -12.47
C GLY A 318 -5.04 -1.16 -11.33
N PRO A 319 -4.51 0.07 -11.41
CA PRO A 319 -4.42 0.96 -10.26
C PRO A 319 -5.66 1.85 -10.04
N ALA A 320 -6.78 1.53 -10.68
CA ALA A 320 -8.00 2.35 -10.61
C ALA A 320 -8.52 2.51 -9.17
N LEU A 321 -8.49 1.41 -8.40
CA LEU A 321 -8.92 1.39 -7.00
C LEU A 321 -7.95 2.14 -6.06
N GLU A 322 -6.73 2.40 -6.51
CA GLU A 322 -5.77 3.27 -5.81
C GLU A 322 -5.90 4.75 -6.19
N GLY A 323 -6.85 5.08 -7.08
CA GLY A 323 -7.08 6.41 -7.60
C GLY A 323 -6.20 6.80 -8.79
N ALA A 324 -5.37 5.91 -9.32
CA ALA A 324 -4.59 6.20 -10.53
C ALA A 324 -5.44 5.95 -11.79
N ARG A 325 -5.14 6.66 -12.89
CA ARG A 325 -5.90 6.63 -14.16
C ARG A 325 -7.34 7.14 -14.09
N ILE A 326 -7.79 7.56 -12.92
CA ILE A 326 -9.07 8.22 -12.66
C ILE A 326 -8.84 9.74 -12.73
N LYS A 327 -9.69 10.48 -13.45
CA LYS A 327 -9.47 11.91 -13.75
C LYS A 327 -9.26 12.76 -12.48
N TYR A 328 -10.09 12.52 -11.47
CA TYR A 328 -9.98 13.16 -10.16
C TYR A 328 -9.54 12.16 -9.08
N GLY A 329 -8.95 11.03 -9.47
CA GLY A 329 -8.53 10.03 -8.49
C GLY A 329 -7.27 10.47 -7.75
N MET A 330 -7.21 10.10 -6.47
CA MET A 330 -6.07 10.38 -5.61
C MET A 330 -5.98 9.33 -4.50
N ARG A 331 -4.81 9.21 -3.88
CA ARG A 331 -4.64 8.38 -2.69
C ARG A 331 -5.46 8.92 -1.52
N ALA A 332 -5.85 8.03 -0.61
CA ALA A 332 -6.53 8.37 0.64
C ALA A 332 -5.66 9.31 1.51
N CYS A 333 -5.95 10.61 1.47
CA CYS A 333 -5.34 11.62 2.31
C CYS A 333 -6.26 12.84 2.44
N GLY A 334 -5.88 13.83 3.28
CA GLY A 334 -6.68 15.03 3.56
C GLY A 334 -7.28 15.70 2.32
N GLY A 335 -8.61 15.76 2.27
CA GLY A 335 -9.39 16.30 1.15
C GLY A 335 -9.80 15.28 0.08
N ALA A 336 -9.39 14.01 0.17
CA ALA A 336 -9.93 12.95 -0.69
C ALA A 336 -11.35 12.60 -0.24
N VAL A 337 -12.29 12.54 -1.19
CA VAL A 337 -13.65 12.05 -0.97
C VAL A 337 -13.58 10.55 -0.73
N GLU A 338 -13.99 10.14 0.48
CA GLU A 338 -13.94 8.74 0.95
C GLU A 338 -15.30 8.05 1.00
N SER A 339 -16.39 8.83 1.00
CA SER A 339 -17.75 8.28 0.93
C SER A 339 -18.65 9.22 0.14
N VAL A 340 -19.54 8.63 -0.65
CA VAL A 340 -20.52 9.33 -1.49
C VAL A 340 -21.88 8.71 -1.24
N ARG A 341 -22.86 9.51 -0.82
CA ARG A 341 -24.20 9.04 -0.44
C ARG A 341 -25.27 9.98 -0.97
N VAL A 342 -26.52 9.51 -0.96
CA VAL A 342 -27.69 10.35 -1.19
C VAL A 342 -28.29 10.76 0.14
N MET A 343 -28.52 12.05 0.35
CA MET A 343 -29.28 12.60 1.47
C MET A 343 -30.25 13.65 0.92
N ASP A 344 -31.52 13.59 1.36
CA ASP A 344 -32.59 14.50 0.91
C ASP A 344 -32.71 14.59 -0.63
N GLY A 345 -32.43 13.49 -1.32
CA GLY A 345 -32.49 13.38 -2.77
C GLY A 345 -31.30 13.97 -3.52
N ASP A 346 -30.25 14.44 -2.83
CA ASP A 346 -29.05 14.98 -3.43
C ASP A 346 -27.75 14.27 -2.99
N ILE A 347 -26.67 14.46 -3.73
CA ILE A 347 -25.36 13.85 -3.46
C ILE A 347 -24.66 14.59 -2.31
N VAL A 348 -24.27 13.84 -1.29
CA VAL A 348 -23.44 14.31 -0.17
C VAL A 348 -22.15 13.50 -0.13
N CYS A 349 -21.02 14.22 -0.15
CA CYS A 349 -19.68 13.64 -0.08
C CYS A 349 -19.04 13.93 1.27
N ARG A 350 -18.32 12.95 1.82
CA ARG A 350 -17.45 13.12 2.99
C ARG A 350 -15.99 13.01 2.57
N THR A 351 -15.15 13.91 3.07
CA THR A 351 -13.71 13.94 2.81
C THR A 351 -12.91 13.50 4.03
N ILE A 352 -11.74 12.91 3.78
CA ILE A 352 -10.77 12.60 4.82
C ILE A 352 -10.30 13.91 5.46
N GLY A 353 -10.38 13.97 6.79
CA GLY A 353 -9.98 15.15 7.58
C GLY A 353 -10.96 16.32 7.53
N GLY A 354 -12.13 16.17 6.87
CA GLY A 354 -13.11 17.26 6.74
C GLY A 354 -12.61 18.46 5.91
N GLU A 355 -11.52 18.29 5.17
CA GLU A 355 -10.97 19.33 4.30
C GLU A 355 -11.81 19.51 3.02
N ALA A 356 -11.59 20.62 2.31
CA ALA A 356 -12.18 20.84 1.00
C ALA A 356 -11.82 19.69 0.02
N PRO A 357 -12.77 19.25 -0.83
CA PRO A 357 -12.55 18.11 -1.72
C PRO A 357 -11.49 18.43 -2.78
N LYS A 358 -10.55 17.50 -2.96
CA LYS A 358 -9.44 17.58 -3.94
C LYS A 358 -9.51 16.48 -4.99
N GLY A 359 -10.25 15.41 -4.72
CA GLY A 359 -10.37 14.24 -5.58
C GLY A 359 -11.08 13.07 -4.89
N LEU A 360 -11.10 11.91 -5.54
CA LEU A 360 -11.72 10.65 -5.10
C LEU A 360 -10.63 9.67 -4.66
N CYS A 361 -10.74 9.13 -3.45
CA CYS A 361 -9.99 7.91 -3.13
C CYS A 361 -10.77 6.67 -3.56
N GLY A 362 -10.15 5.50 -3.43
CA GLY A 362 -10.74 4.23 -3.85
C GLY A 362 -12.12 3.93 -3.26
N SER A 363 -12.31 4.12 -1.94
CA SER A 363 -13.61 3.88 -1.30
C SER A 363 -14.69 4.85 -1.82
N GLY A 364 -14.33 6.13 -2.00
CA GLY A 364 -15.22 7.14 -2.55
C GLY A 364 -15.57 6.88 -4.02
N LEU A 365 -14.62 6.34 -4.79
CA LEU A 365 -14.85 5.92 -6.17
C LEU A 365 -15.87 4.78 -6.25
N ILE A 366 -15.71 3.72 -5.43
CA ILE A 366 -16.69 2.62 -5.41
C ILE A 366 -18.06 3.09 -4.93
N ASP A 367 -18.14 3.92 -3.89
CA ASP A 367 -19.39 4.54 -3.43
C ASP A 367 -20.06 5.35 -4.56
N ALA A 368 -19.28 6.16 -5.29
CA ALA A 368 -19.80 6.98 -6.39
C ALA A 368 -20.35 6.13 -7.54
N VAL A 369 -19.66 5.04 -7.91
CA VAL A 369 -20.13 4.12 -8.96
C VAL A 369 -21.37 3.36 -8.51
N ALA A 370 -21.38 2.85 -7.27
CA ALA A 370 -22.52 2.14 -6.70
C ALA A 370 -23.76 3.05 -6.61
N LEU A 371 -23.58 4.31 -6.21
CA LEU A 371 -24.63 5.33 -6.24
C LEU A 371 -25.10 5.57 -7.67
N ALA A 372 -24.20 5.79 -8.63
CA ALA A 372 -24.56 6.03 -10.01
C ALA A 372 -25.38 4.88 -10.63
N LEU A 373 -25.10 3.62 -10.25
CA LEU A 373 -25.90 2.46 -10.64
C LEU A 373 -27.28 2.49 -10.00
N ARG A 374 -27.35 2.66 -8.68
CA ARG A 374 -28.58 2.65 -7.90
C ARG A 374 -29.55 3.75 -8.32
N GLU A 375 -29.02 4.93 -8.60
CA GLU A 375 -29.78 6.12 -8.97
C GLU A 375 -30.06 6.20 -10.47
N GLY A 376 -29.72 5.17 -11.26
CA GLY A 376 -30.00 5.13 -12.70
C GLY A 376 -29.17 6.11 -13.55
N VAL A 377 -28.14 6.75 -12.97
CA VAL A 377 -27.20 7.61 -13.71
C VAL A 377 -26.41 6.81 -14.74
N ILE A 378 -26.05 5.56 -14.41
CA ILE A 378 -25.45 4.61 -15.34
C ILE A 378 -26.25 3.31 -15.38
N GLY A 379 -26.26 2.63 -16.53
CA GLY A 379 -26.79 1.27 -16.64
C GLY A 379 -25.77 0.20 -16.21
N ARG A 380 -26.20 -1.07 -16.13
CA ARG A 380 -25.31 -2.22 -15.80
C ARG A 380 -24.08 -2.36 -16.71
N GLY A 381 -24.18 -1.91 -17.96
CA GLY A 381 -23.05 -1.86 -18.89
C GLY A 381 -22.06 -0.70 -18.64
N GLY A 382 -22.28 0.13 -17.60
CA GLY A 382 -21.44 1.27 -17.22
C GLY A 382 -21.61 2.52 -18.07
N ARG A 383 -22.57 2.54 -19.01
CA ARG A 383 -22.85 3.72 -19.85
C ARG A 383 -23.73 4.71 -19.10
N PHE A 384 -23.40 5.99 -19.16
CA PHE A 384 -24.26 7.07 -18.69
C PHE A 384 -25.59 7.11 -19.42
N ASN A 385 -26.67 7.18 -18.64
CA ASN A 385 -28.02 7.40 -19.11
C ASN A 385 -28.29 8.89 -19.35
N SER A 386 -29.48 9.21 -19.83
CA SER A 386 -29.97 10.58 -19.89
C SER A 386 -30.45 11.05 -18.50
N PRO A 387 -30.37 12.36 -18.20
CA PRO A 387 -30.71 12.90 -16.87
C PRO A 387 -32.12 12.56 -16.35
N ASP A 388 -33.09 12.39 -17.24
CA ASP A 388 -34.48 12.01 -16.94
C ASP A 388 -34.62 10.59 -16.37
N LYS A 389 -33.62 9.74 -16.55
CA LYS A 389 -33.60 8.38 -15.99
C LYS A 389 -33.05 8.33 -14.56
N ALA A 390 -32.52 9.44 -14.04
CA ALA A 390 -32.05 9.49 -12.67
C ALA A 390 -33.23 9.35 -11.71
N ALA A 391 -33.10 8.51 -10.68
CA ALA A 391 -34.17 8.24 -9.73
C ALA A 391 -34.58 9.51 -8.95
N ALA A 392 -33.61 10.35 -8.59
CA ALA A 392 -33.85 11.66 -7.98
C ALA A 392 -33.62 12.82 -8.98
N PRO A 393 -34.56 13.78 -9.11
CA PRO A 393 -34.40 14.91 -10.02
C PRO A 393 -33.16 15.79 -9.76
N LEU A 394 -32.73 15.93 -8.50
CA LEU A 394 -31.53 16.70 -8.16
C LEU A 394 -30.25 16.02 -8.67
N ILE A 395 -30.19 14.68 -8.63
CA ILE A 395 -29.08 13.92 -9.19
C ILE A 395 -29.03 14.06 -10.71
N GLY A 396 -30.19 14.04 -11.39
CA GLY A 396 -30.28 14.32 -12.82
C GLY A 396 -29.69 15.69 -13.19
N LYS A 397 -29.93 16.72 -12.36
CA LYS A 397 -29.34 18.07 -12.55
C LYS A 397 -27.82 18.12 -12.37
N ARG A 398 -27.23 17.17 -11.64
CA ARG A 398 -25.77 17.04 -11.48
C ARG A 398 -25.10 16.34 -12.67
N MET A 399 -25.87 15.77 -13.60
CA MET A 399 -25.32 15.16 -14.82
C MET A 399 -25.02 16.23 -15.87
N CYS A 400 -23.80 16.23 -16.39
CA CYS A 400 -23.36 17.19 -17.40
C CYS A 400 -22.39 16.55 -18.41
N ARG A 401 -21.92 17.35 -19.35
CA ARG A 401 -20.91 16.95 -20.34
C ARG A 401 -19.63 17.77 -20.16
N ALA A 402 -18.48 17.13 -20.36
CA ALA A 402 -17.19 17.79 -20.42
C ALA A 402 -17.03 18.59 -21.73
N GLU A 403 -15.97 19.39 -21.83
CA GLU A 403 -15.63 20.15 -23.06
C GLU A 403 -15.43 19.27 -24.31
N GLY A 404 -15.27 17.95 -24.16
CA GLY A 404 -15.25 16.97 -25.25
C GLY A 404 -16.56 16.20 -25.46
N GLY A 405 -17.68 16.65 -24.87
CA GLY A 405 -18.98 15.99 -24.97
C GLY A 405 -19.14 14.72 -24.12
N MET A 406 -18.10 14.26 -23.43
CA MET A 406 -18.16 13.07 -22.58
C MET A 406 -19.04 13.31 -21.35
N ALA A 407 -19.92 12.35 -21.04
CA ALA A 407 -20.81 12.42 -19.88
C ALA A 407 -20.03 12.29 -18.57
N GLN A 408 -20.48 13.03 -17.56
CA GLN A 408 -19.92 13.05 -16.22
C GLN A 408 -20.97 13.47 -15.18
N LEU A 409 -20.78 13.03 -13.94
CA LEU A 409 -21.62 13.36 -12.79
C LEU A 409 -20.83 14.27 -11.84
N LEU A 410 -21.41 15.42 -11.51
CA LEU A 410 -20.87 16.34 -10.50
C LEU A 410 -21.07 15.74 -9.10
N LEU A 411 -19.98 15.46 -8.38
CA LEU A 411 -20.04 14.89 -7.02
C LEU A 411 -19.94 15.93 -5.91
N THR A 412 -19.14 16.97 -6.10
CA THR A 412 -18.93 18.01 -5.09
C THR A 412 -19.09 19.40 -5.69
N ASP A 413 -19.70 20.30 -4.94
CA ASP A 413 -19.84 21.71 -5.32
C ASP A 413 -18.57 22.52 -5.00
N GLY A 414 -18.50 23.75 -5.50
CA GLY A 414 -17.43 24.72 -5.16
C GLY A 414 -16.55 25.13 -6.35
N ARG A 415 -15.44 25.81 -6.06
CA ARG A 415 -14.51 26.35 -7.08
C ARG A 415 -13.76 25.26 -7.87
N ASN A 416 -13.42 24.17 -7.20
CA ASN A 416 -12.71 23.03 -7.78
C ASN A 416 -13.55 21.76 -7.62
N PRO A 417 -14.64 21.61 -8.39
CA PRO A 417 -15.55 20.49 -8.24
C PRO A 417 -14.92 19.17 -8.68
N VAL A 418 -15.30 18.09 -8.00
CA VAL A 418 -14.91 16.72 -8.32
C VAL A 418 -16.03 16.07 -9.14
N TYR A 419 -15.65 15.39 -10.22
CA TYR A 419 -16.59 14.68 -11.10
C TYR A 419 -16.25 13.20 -11.18
N LEU A 420 -17.29 12.39 -11.42
CA LEU A 420 -17.17 11.01 -11.90
C LEU A 420 -17.43 10.99 -13.41
N THR A 421 -16.45 10.57 -14.21
CA THR A 421 -16.56 10.57 -15.67
C THR A 421 -16.86 9.20 -16.25
N GLN A 422 -17.37 9.17 -17.49
CA GLN A 422 -17.54 7.91 -18.22
C GLN A 422 -16.24 7.10 -18.37
N LYS A 423 -15.07 7.77 -18.46
CA LYS A 423 -13.77 7.08 -18.51
C LYS A 423 -13.45 6.43 -17.17
N ASP A 424 -13.70 7.13 -16.07
CA ASP A 424 -13.49 6.58 -14.72
C ASP A 424 -14.34 5.33 -14.49
N ILE A 425 -15.61 5.32 -14.96
CA ILE A 425 -16.45 4.12 -14.91
C ILE A 425 -15.79 2.93 -15.64
N ARG A 426 -15.20 3.16 -16.82
CA ARG A 426 -14.53 2.10 -17.58
C ARG A 426 -13.32 1.54 -16.85
N GLU A 427 -12.50 2.38 -16.23
CA GLU A 427 -11.36 1.93 -15.43
C GLU A 427 -11.82 1.09 -14.22
N VAL A 428 -12.92 1.48 -13.56
CA VAL A 428 -13.49 0.67 -12.47
C VAL A 428 -14.01 -0.67 -12.97
N GLN A 429 -14.68 -0.72 -14.13
CA GLN A 429 -15.14 -1.99 -14.72
C GLN A 429 -13.99 -2.94 -15.05
N LEU A 430 -12.87 -2.42 -15.54
CA LEU A 430 -11.68 -3.24 -15.82
C LEU A 430 -11.11 -3.82 -14.52
N ALA A 431 -11.00 -3.01 -13.47
CA ALA A 431 -10.47 -3.45 -12.19
C ALA A 431 -11.39 -4.49 -11.52
N VAL A 432 -12.67 -4.17 -11.39
CA VAL A 432 -13.67 -5.06 -10.81
C VAL A 432 -13.82 -6.34 -11.62
N GLY A 433 -13.80 -6.25 -12.96
CA GLY A 433 -13.88 -7.40 -13.85
C GLY A 433 -12.73 -8.39 -13.62
N ALA A 434 -11.50 -7.90 -13.41
CA ALA A 434 -10.35 -8.77 -13.14
C ALA A 434 -10.52 -9.54 -11.82
N ILE A 435 -10.98 -8.84 -10.77
CA ILE A 435 -11.22 -9.43 -9.45
C ILE A 435 -12.38 -10.44 -9.51
N LYS A 436 -13.48 -10.11 -10.20
CA LYS A 436 -14.60 -11.02 -10.45
C LYS A 436 -14.15 -12.32 -11.12
N VAL A 437 -13.30 -12.22 -12.15
CA VAL A 437 -12.74 -13.40 -12.83
C VAL A 437 -11.89 -14.23 -11.88
N GLY A 438 -11.04 -13.59 -11.07
CA GLY A 438 -10.22 -14.26 -10.06
C GLY A 438 -11.08 -15.02 -9.05
N ILE A 439 -12.07 -14.37 -8.44
CA ILE A 439 -13.00 -14.98 -7.48
C ILE A 439 -13.78 -16.13 -8.14
N GLY A 440 -14.28 -15.92 -9.37
CA GLY A 440 -15.00 -16.95 -10.11
C GLY A 440 -14.15 -18.18 -10.40
N ALA A 441 -12.90 -17.99 -10.83
CA ALA A 441 -11.96 -19.08 -11.04
C ALA A 441 -11.64 -19.84 -9.75
N MET A 442 -11.53 -19.12 -8.62
CA MET A 442 -11.28 -19.73 -7.31
C MET A 442 -12.47 -20.60 -6.86
N LEU A 443 -13.69 -20.09 -6.98
CA LEU A 443 -14.92 -20.83 -6.67
C LEU A 443 -15.06 -22.09 -7.53
N GLU A 444 -14.75 -21.98 -8.83
CA GLU A 444 -14.78 -23.12 -9.77
C GLU A 444 -13.75 -24.19 -9.41
N ARG A 445 -12.53 -23.79 -9.01
CA ARG A 445 -11.47 -24.72 -8.59
C ARG A 445 -11.82 -25.47 -7.32
N GLU A 446 -12.47 -24.81 -6.36
CA GLU A 446 -13.05 -25.44 -5.17
C GLU A 446 -14.29 -26.30 -5.48
N GLY A 447 -14.91 -26.14 -6.65
CA GLY A 447 -16.14 -26.82 -7.02
C GLY A 447 -17.36 -26.34 -6.23
N ILE A 448 -17.38 -25.08 -5.80
CA ILE A 448 -18.46 -24.49 -5.01
C ILE A 448 -19.03 -23.22 -5.65
N THR A 449 -20.19 -22.78 -5.17
CA THR A 449 -20.75 -21.46 -5.47
C THR A 449 -20.57 -20.52 -4.28
N SER A 450 -20.72 -19.21 -4.49
CA SER A 450 -20.59 -18.20 -3.43
C SER A 450 -21.50 -18.46 -2.22
N SER A 451 -22.63 -19.17 -2.40
CA SER A 451 -23.55 -19.54 -1.32
C SER A 451 -22.92 -20.42 -0.23
N ARG A 452 -21.86 -21.18 -0.59
CA ARG A 452 -21.11 -22.06 0.31
C ARG A 452 -19.98 -21.34 1.04
N LEU A 453 -19.70 -20.08 0.72
CA LEU A 453 -18.78 -19.26 1.49
C LEU A 453 -19.41 -18.96 2.84
N GLU A 454 -18.70 -19.34 3.89
CA GLU A 454 -19.09 -19.08 5.28
C GLU A 454 -18.55 -17.72 5.73
N GLU A 455 -17.40 -17.31 5.18
CA GLU A 455 -16.75 -16.04 5.52
C GLU A 455 -16.02 -15.44 4.32
N VAL A 456 -16.11 -14.12 4.17
CA VAL A 456 -15.37 -13.31 3.20
C VAL A 456 -14.56 -12.26 3.96
N CYS A 457 -13.24 -12.39 3.90
CA CYS A 457 -12.28 -11.55 4.59
C CYS A 457 -11.72 -10.50 3.62
N LEU A 458 -11.93 -9.22 3.91
CA LEU A 458 -11.38 -8.11 3.11
C LEU A 458 -10.13 -7.56 3.78
N ALA A 459 -8.98 -7.80 3.15
CA ALA A 459 -7.70 -7.27 3.60
C ALA A 459 -7.27 -6.04 2.79
N GLY A 460 -6.21 -5.41 3.27
CA GLY A 460 -5.57 -4.30 2.61
C GLY A 460 -6.11 -2.93 3.01
N ALA A 461 -5.31 -1.91 2.73
CA ALA A 461 -5.58 -0.50 2.95
C ALA A 461 -6.98 -0.05 2.49
N PHE A 462 -7.36 -0.53 1.31
CA PHE A 462 -8.62 -0.24 0.68
C PHE A 462 -9.78 -1.03 1.30
N GLY A 463 -9.58 -2.32 1.57
CA GLY A 463 -10.57 -3.21 2.19
C GLY A 463 -11.05 -2.76 3.58
N ASN A 464 -10.26 -1.93 4.27
CA ASN A 464 -10.60 -1.41 5.60
C ASN A 464 -11.64 -0.31 5.61
N ASN A 465 -11.75 0.45 4.51
CA ASN A 465 -12.59 1.64 4.45
C ASN A 465 -13.70 1.54 3.39
N ILE A 466 -13.77 0.41 2.69
CA ILE A 466 -14.78 0.21 1.66
C ILE A 466 -16.16 -0.05 2.28
N ASN A 467 -17.18 0.56 1.68
CA ASN A 467 -18.56 0.21 1.98
C ASN A 467 -18.91 -1.14 1.35
N ILE A 468 -19.23 -2.12 2.18
CA ILE A 468 -19.55 -3.50 1.75
C ILE A 468 -20.73 -3.53 0.77
N GLU A 469 -21.78 -2.75 1.01
CA GLU A 469 -22.94 -2.70 0.10
C GLU A 469 -22.54 -2.14 -1.27
N SER A 470 -21.73 -1.08 -1.29
CA SER A 470 -21.22 -0.51 -2.54
C SER A 470 -20.33 -1.51 -3.28
N ALA A 471 -19.46 -2.23 -2.55
CA ALA A 471 -18.57 -3.26 -3.11
C ALA A 471 -19.34 -4.41 -3.75
N VAL A 472 -20.38 -4.92 -3.09
CA VAL A 472 -21.25 -5.96 -3.65
C VAL A 472 -22.07 -5.41 -4.82
N ALA A 473 -22.57 -4.17 -4.74
CA ALA A 473 -23.39 -3.57 -5.79
C ALA A 473 -22.64 -3.36 -7.11
N VAL A 474 -21.34 -3.03 -7.07
CA VAL A 474 -20.49 -2.98 -8.26
C VAL A 474 -19.96 -4.37 -8.64
N GLY A 475 -20.16 -5.36 -7.77
CA GLY A 475 -19.71 -6.75 -7.91
C GLY A 475 -18.22 -6.95 -7.69
N LEU A 476 -17.56 -6.04 -6.97
CA LEU A 476 -16.19 -6.25 -6.48
C LEU A 476 -16.10 -7.46 -5.55
N LEU A 477 -17.18 -7.73 -4.80
CA LEU A 477 -17.32 -8.85 -3.89
C LEU A 477 -18.46 -9.76 -4.31
N PRO A 478 -18.41 -11.07 -3.96
CA PRO A 478 -19.50 -11.98 -4.26
C PRO A 478 -20.77 -11.57 -3.50
N ASP A 479 -21.93 -11.82 -4.12
CA ASP A 479 -23.22 -11.59 -3.48
C ASP A 479 -23.48 -12.70 -2.46
N VAL A 480 -23.11 -12.41 -1.21
CA VAL A 480 -23.34 -13.25 -0.04
C VAL A 480 -24.03 -12.44 1.05
N ASP A 481 -24.47 -13.11 2.12
CA ASP A 481 -24.96 -12.42 3.31
C ASP A 481 -23.87 -11.48 3.85
N ARG A 482 -24.21 -10.20 4.07
CA ARG A 482 -23.26 -9.17 4.47
C ARG A 482 -22.65 -9.43 5.83
N ASN A 483 -23.33 -10.19 6.70
CA ASN A 483 -22.79 -10.60 7.99
C ASN A 483 -21.61 -11.57 7.85
N ARG A 484 -21.45 -12.21 6.68
CA ARG A 484 -20.30 -13.07 6.36
C ARG A 484 -19.11 -12.27 5.83
N ILE A 485 -19.29 -10.99 5.50
CA ILE A 485 -18.23 -10.14 4.97
C ILE A 485 -17.67 -9.30 6.10
N ARG A 486 -16.37 -9.41 6.37
CA ARG A 486 -15.68 -8.55 7.35
C ARG A 486 -14.35 -8.04 6.84
N SER A 487 -14.01 -6.84 7.28
CA SER A 487 -12.66 -6.31 7.12
C SER A 487 -11.72 -6.97 8.13
N VAL A 488 -10.55 -7.40 7.65
CA VAL A 488 -9.52 -8.09 8.44
C VAL A 488 -8.23 -7.28 8.61
N LYS A 489 -8.25 -5.99 8.24
CA LYS A 489 -7.13 -5.06 8.42
C LYS A 489 -5.86 -5.50 7.69
N ASN A 490 -4.69 -5.19 8.26
CA ASN A 490 -3.41 -5.62 7.72
C ASN A 490 -3.11 -7.06 8.14
N THR A 491 -3.50 -8.03 7.31
CA THR A 491 -3.27 -9.45 7.56
C THR A 491 -1.81 -9.86 7.35
N SER A 492 -1.10 -9.22 6.41
CA SER A 492 0.34 -9.41 6.20
C SER A 492 1.13 -9.02 7.45
N GLY A 493 0.91 -7.80 7.95
CA GLY A 493 1.53 -7.31 9.18
C GLY A 493 1.17 -8.14 10.42
N LEU A 494 -0.10 -8.59 10.54
CA LEU A 494 -0.50 -9.47 11.63
C LEU A 494 0.24 -10.82 11.56
N GLY A 495 0.27 -11.48 10.40
CA GLY A 495 0.95 -12.77 10.26
C GLY A 495 2.47 -12.68 10.44
N ALA A 496 3.10 -11.61 9.94
CA ALA A 496 4.52 -11.35 10.23
C ALA A 496 4.76 -11.17 11.74
N SER A 497 3.89 -10.42 12.42
CA SER A 497 4.00 -10.20 13.87
C SER A 497 3.77 -11.46 14.68
N MET A 498 2.80 -12.30 14.29
CA MET A 498 2.58 -13.61 14.91
C MET A 498 3.79 -14.55 14.70
N ALA A 499 4.43 -14.49 13.53
CA ALA A 499 5.64 -15.27 13.25
C ALA A 499 6.85 -14.80 14.06
N LEU A 500 6.93 -13.51 14.38
CA LEU A 500 7.96 -12.98 15.29
C LEU A 500 7.69 -13.42 16.73
N ALA A 501 6.42 -13.35 17.15
CA ALA A 501 5.99 -13.69 18.50
C ALA A 501 6.06 -15.20 18.79
N SER A 502 5.89 -16.06 17.79
CA SER A 502 5.84 -17.52 17.96
C SER A 502 6.64 -18.26 16.88
N ALA A 503 7.69 -18.98 17.30
CA ALA A 503 8.48 -19.84 16.43
C ALA A 503 7.64 -20.98 15.82
N ASP A 504 6.64 -21.46 16.56
CA ASP A 504 5.68 -22.47 16.10
C ASP A 504 4.82 -21.88 14.96
N PHE A 505 4.36 -20.63 15.10
CA PHE A 505 3.63 -19.94 14.05
C PHE A 505 4.50 -19.69 12.81
N TYR A 506 5.75 -19.25 12.99
CA TYR A 506 6.70 -19.11 11.87
C TYR A 506 6.86 -20.43 11.11
N ALA A 507 7.07 -21.55 11.81
CA ALA A 507 7.17 -22.87 11.18
C ALA A 507 5.89 -23.26 10.44
N ARG A 508 4.72 -22.99 11.03
CA ARG A 508 3.40 -23.26 10.43
C ARG A 508 3.20 -22.56 9.09
N THR A 509 3.75 -21.35 8.89
CA THR A 509 3.59 -20.62 7.62
C THR A 509 4.13 -21.42 6.40
N LEU A 510 5.12 -22.29 6.60
CA LEU A 510 5.60 -23.22 5.57
C LEU A 510 4.54 -24.25 5.18
N ASP A 511 3.81 -24.79 6.15
CA ASP A 511 2.73 -25.73 5.89
C ASP A 511 1.51 -25.03 5.30
N THR A 512 1.21 -23.81 5.74
CA THR A 512 0.20 -22.95 5.10
C THR A 512 0.53 -22.77 3.62
N ALA A 513 1.76 -22.35 3.27
CA ALA A 513 2.16 -22.16 1.88
C ALA A 513 2.09 -23.46 1.04
N ARG A 514 2.45 -24.61 1.63
CA ARG A 514 2.34 -25.93 0.96
C ARG A 514 0.90 -26.34 0.65
N LYS A 515 -0.06 -25.89 1.47
CA LYS A 515 -1.50 -26.13 1.23
C LYS A 515 -2.11 -25.20 0.19
N MET A 516 -1.37 -24.17 -0.26
CA MET A 516 -1.84 -23.21 -1.25
C MET A 516 -1.43 -23.62 -2.66
N GLN A 517 -2.42 -23.76 -3.54
CA GLN A 517 -2.20 -24.02 -4.96
C GLN A 517 -2.45 -22.75 -5.77
N TYR A 518 -1.40 -22.25 -6.43
CA TYR A 518 -1.50 -21.09 -7.30
C TYR A 518 -2.25 -21.41 -8.60
N VAL A 519 -3.19 -20.54 -8.96
CA VAL A 519 -3.96 -20.59 -10.19
C VAL A 519 -3.58 -19.40 -11.05
N GLU A 520 -2.92 -19.68 -12.17
CA GLU A 520 -2.50 -18.67 -13.11
C GLU A 520 -3.69 -18.23 -14.00
N LEU A 521 -4.28 -17.07 -13.70
CA LEU A 521 -5.44 -16.57 -14.44
C LEU A 521 -5.13 -16.32 -15.93
N SER A 522 -3.92 -15.87 -16.26
CA SER A 522 -3.47 -15.66 -17.65
C SER A 522 -3.35 -16.96 -18.45
N ALA A 523 -3.23 -18.11 -17.80
CA ALA A 523 -3.16 -19.41 -18.45
C ALA A 523 -4.55 -20.03 -18.71
N LEU A 524 -5.64 -19.39 -18.26
CA LEU A 524 -7.00 -19.82 -18.57
C LEU A 524 -7.30 -19.55 -20.04
N THR A 525 -7.64 -20.60 -20.80
CA THR A 525 -7.91 -20.51 -22.23
C THR A 525 -9.11 -19.63 -22.57
N ASP A 526 -10.05 -19.49 -21.63
CA ASP A 526 -11.27 -18.70 -21.72
C ASP A 526 -11.21 -17.38 -20.92
N PHE A 527 -10.01 -16.95 -20.49
CA PHE A 527 -9.84 -15.73 -19.67
C PHE A 527 -10.49 -14.50 -20.29
N GLN A 528 -10.29 -14.27 -21.59
CA GLN A 528 -10.84 -13.12 -22.31
C GLN A 528 -12.38 -13.11 -22.29
N GLU A 529 -13.00 -14.27 -22.50
CA GLU A 529 -14.47 -14.41 -22.47
C GLU A 529 -15.02 -14.15 -21.07
N ARG A 530 -14.39 -14.73 -20.05
CA ARG A 530 -14.73 -14.49 -18.64
C ARG A 530 -14.59 -13.03 -18.25
N PHE A 531 -13.51 -12.38 -18.67
CA PHE A 531 -13.24 -10.97 -18.37
C PHE A 531 -14.27 -10.05 -19.02
N VAL A 532 -14.62 -10.28 -20.29
CA VAL A 532 -15.66 -9.51 -20.99
C VAL A 532 -17.02 -9.68 -20.31
N ALA A 533 -17.39 -10.91 -19.93
CA ALA A 533 -18.62 -11.18 -19.20
C ALA A 533 -18.64 -10.50 -17.82
N ALA A 534 -17.49 -10.41 -17.15
CA ALA A 534 -17.33 -9.81 -15.84
C ALA A 534 -17.31 -8.26 -15.84
N MET A 535 -17.17 -7.60 -17.00
CA MET A 535 -17.15 -6.12 -17.06
C MET A 535 -18.50 -5.46 -16.73
N GLY A 536 -19.61 -6.20 -16.80
CA GLY A 536 -20.90 -5.70 -16.33
C GLY A 536 -20.91 -5.54 -14.80
N PHE A 537 -21.61 -4.51 -14.31
CA PHE A 537 -21.83 -4.33 -12.88
C PHE A 537 -22.84 -5.34 -12.32
#